data_AF-A0A0L6WN69-F1
#
_entry.id   AF-A0A0L6WN69-F1
#
_cell.length_a   1.000
_cell.length_b   1.000
_cell.length_c   1.000
_cell.angle_alpha   90.00
_cell.angle_beta   90.00
_cell.angle_gamma   90.00
#
_symmetry.space_group_name_H-M   'P 1'
#
loop_
_entity.id
_entity.type
_entity.pdbx_description
1 polymer ?
#
loop_
_entity_poly.entity_id
_entity_poly.type
_entity_poly.pdbx_seq_one_letter_code
_entity_poly.pdbx_strand_id
1 'polypeptide(L)'
;MEFSPALPVHCVLCADCGTPIVPNSANLCTACLRICMVNITEGIPKQASILYCRNCQCFLLPPSAWTIAKPKFAKLLLICLKKLKSLDKVQLTEAHFIWTEPHSKHLRVVLTNTILKQSSCSHAIKMVKFLQDVVPVHTKSSEQIISSNMHSNIANFKFTYSIEIILICKDDLVLIPLKQAKYLFNFSNLSPLLICTCISNSVHLIDPGTLQYYWCTPFDSFATIMDLVEFIVLDVKPDYWKTQDKFVMADTQVVVASTFCPSAGTADNDKMMDYEVPSSSTSQICHTHTYLRSILQLGDTVMGYHLTNANFHSSNVALLGPGHIPNIILVKKAYPNHRKKSEAHT
;
A
#
# COMPACT_ATOMS: atom_id res chain seq x y z
N MET A 1 -56.04 -25.86 16.16
CA MET A 1 -54.68 -25.46 16.57
C MET A 1 -54.84 -24.46 17.68
N GLU A 2 -54.52 -24.86 18.90
CA GLU A 2 -54.63 -24.03 20.10
C GLU A 2 -53.41 -23.10 20.15
N PHE A 3 -53.64 -21.80 19.96
CA PHE A 3 -52.58 -20.80 20.04
C PHE A 3 -52.35 -20.45 21.51
N SER A 4 -51.23 -20.93 22.07
CA SER A 4 -50.76 -20.47 23.37
C SER A 4 -49.88 -19.22 23.15
N PRO A 5 -50.30 -18.04 23.62
CA PRO A 5 -49.45 -16.85 23.53
C PRO A 5 -48.22 -17.03 24.43
N ALA A 6 -47.04 -16.72 23.91
CA ALA A 6 -45.80 -16.69 24.69
C ALA A 6 -45.88 -15.62 25.78
N LEU A 7 -45.32 -15.93 26.95
CA LEU A 7 -45.27 -15.01 28.10
C LEU A 7 -44.60 -13.69 27.70
N PRO A 8 -45.11 -12.53 28.17
CA PRO A 8 -44.51 -11.24 27.89
C PRO A 8 -43.09 -11.20 28.50
N VAL A 9 -42.08 -11.07 27.64
CA VAL A 9 -40.68 -10.90 28.05
C VAL A 9 -40.41 -9.40 28.21
N HIS A 10 -39.98 -8.99 29.40
CA HIS A 10 -39.54 -7.61 29.62
C HIS A 10 -38.27 -7.34 28.80
N CYS A 11 -38.32 -6.35 27.92
CA CYS A 11 -37.19 -5.90 27.12
C CYS A 11 -36.60 -4.60 27.69
N VAL A 12 -35.28 -4.49 27.68
CA VAL A 12 -34.52 -3.29 28.03
C VAL A 12 -33.73 -2.84 26.79
N LEU A 13 -33.48 -1.55 26.62
CA LEU A 13 -32.65 -1.07 25.50
C LEU A 13 -31.17 -1.30 25.79
N CYS A 14 -30.42 -1.76 24.78
CA CYS A 14 -28.95 -1.85 24.83
C CYS A 14 -28.34 -0.47 25.11
N ALA A 15 -27.41 -0.40 26.06
CA ALA A 15 -26.81 0.85 26.51
C ALA A 15 -26.07 1.65 25.42
N ASP A 16 -25.49 0.97 24.42
CA ASP A 16 -24.69 1.62 23.36
C ASP A 16 -25.48 1.87 22.06
N CYS A 17 -26.30 0.89 21.64
CA CYS A 17 -26.94 0.92 20.32
C CYS A 17 -28.47 1.03 20.35
N GLY A 18 -29.08 1.09 21.55
CA GLY A 18 -30.52 1.28 21.72
C GLY A 18 -31.40 0.12 21.23
N THR A 19 -30.82 -1.03 20.87
CA THR A 19 -31.61 -2.20 20.42
C THR A 19 -32.34 -2.83 21.61
N PRO A 20 -33.64 -3.20 21.47
CA PRO A 20 -34.34 -3.94 22.53
C PRO A 20 -33.69 -5.31 22.73
N ILE A 21 -33.23 -5.58 23.95
CA ILE A 21 -32.62 -6.82 24.38
C ILE A 21 -33.37 -7.41 25.57
N VAL A 22 -33.33 -8.73 25.70
CA VAL A 22 -33.65 -9.37 26.99
C VAL A 22 -32.57 -8.93 27.98
N PRO A 23 -32.94 -8.45 29.18
CA PRO A 23 -31.97 -7.95 30.15
C PRO A 23 -30.92 -9.01 30.45
N ASN A 24 -29.66 -8.68 30.17
CA ASN A 24 -28.49 -9.47 30.52
C ASN A 24 -27.62 -8.67 31.51
N SER A 25 -26.70 -9.32 32.21
CA SER A 25 -25.86 -8.66 33.23
C SER A 25 -24.97 -7.53 32.67
N ALA A 26 -24.78 -7.48 31.35
CA ALA A 26 -23.95 -6.48 30.70
C ALA A 26 -24.76 -5.30 30.11
N ASN A 27 -26.10 -5.35 30.11
CA ASN A 27 -27.00 -4.40 29.45
C ASN A 27 -26.60 -4.04 28.01
N LEU A 28 -25.88 -4.94 27.34
CA LEU A 28 -25.31 -4.75 26.01
C LEU A 28 -25.78 -5.89 25.11
N CYS A 29 -26.10 -5.55 23.86
CA CYS A 29 -26.41 -6.54 22.86
C CYS A 29 -25.16 -7.37 22.53
N THR A 30 -25.35 -8.57 21.99
CA THR A 30 -24.25 -9.49 21.62
C THR A 30 -23.28 -8.88 20.60
N ALA A 31 -23.73 -7.90 19.81
CA ALA A 31 -22.88 -7.15 18.89
C ALA A 31 -21.96 -6.16 19.63
N CYS A 32 -22.50 -5.36 20.56
CA CYS A 32 -21.70 -4.44 21.37
C CYS A 32 -20.78 -5.17 22.35
N LEU A 33 -21.25 -6.26 22.96
CA LEU A 33 -20.43 -7.14 23.81
C LEU A 33 -19.17 -7.66 23.12
N ARG A 34 -19.28 -7.93 21.82
CA ARG A 34 -18.23 -8.50 21.00
C ARG A 34 -17.23 -7.44 20.53
N ILE A 35 -17.68 -6.21 20.31
CA ILE A 35 -16.82 -5.07 19.97
C ILE A 35 -16.06 -4.54 21.20
N CYS A 36 -16.67 -4.62 22.39
CA CYS A 36 -16.14 -4.07 23.62
C CYS A 36 -15.21 -5.05 24.39
N MET A 37 -15.07 -6.31 23.95
CA MET A 37 -14.31 -7.31 24.71
C MET A 37 -12.79 -7.17 24.56
N VAL A 38 -12.10 -7.05 25.68
CA VAL A 38 -10.64 -7.02 25.85
C VAL A 38 -10.02 -8.41 25.58
N ASN A 39 -8.87 -8.46 24.89
CA ASN A 39 -8.13 -9.69 24.57
C ASN A 39 -7.48 -10.33 25.81
N ILE A 40 -7.88 -11.56 26.17
CA ILE A 40 -7.41 -12.26 27.39
C ILE A 40 -6.05 -13.00 27.16
N THR A 41 -5.58 -13.12 25.91
CA THR A 41 -4.31 -13.80 25.59
C THR A 41 -3.08 -12.89 25.64
N GLU A 42 -3.29 -11.61 25.90
CA GLU A 42 -2.23 -10.61 26.03
C GLU A 42 -1.45 -10.88 27.33
N GLY A 43 -0.22 -11.39 27.19
CA GLY A 43 0.66 -11.74 28.33
C GLY A 43 0.96 -13.23 28.53
N ILE A 44 0.44 -14.13 27.69
CA ILE A 44 0.80 -15.56 27.70
C ILE A 44 1.90 -15.82 26.66
N PRO A 45 3.10 -16.33 27.04
CA PRO A 45 4.15 -16.65 26.08
C PRO A 45 3.75 -17.84 25.20
N LYS A 46 3.81 -17.64 23.87
CA LYS A 46 3.43 -18.67 22.87
C LYS A 46 4.46 -19.80 22.72
N GLN A 47 5.65 -19.64 23.31
CA GLN A 47 6.76 -20.59 23.24
C GLN A 47 7.44 -20.69 24.61
N ALA A 48 7.83 -21.91 24.98
CA ALA A 48 8.58 -22.19 26.20
C ALA A 48 9.57 -23.34 25.96
N SER A 49 10.76 -23.26 26.55
CA SER A 49 11.78 -24.30 26.46
C SER A 49 11.69 -25.30 27.63
N ILE A 50 11.87 -26.58 27.32
CA ILE A 50 11.88 -27.70 28.28
C ILE A 50 13.21 -28.44 28.12
N LEU A 51 13.85 -28.78 29.24
CA LEU A 51 15.11 -29.52 29.24
C LEU A 51 14.83 -31.03 29.25
N TYR A 52 15.53 -31.74 28.36
CA TYR A 52 15.42 -33.19 28.17
C TYR A 52 16.81 -33.83 28.18
N CYS A 53 17.01 -34.83 29.04
CA CYS A 53 18.27 -35.57 29.12
C CYS A 53 18.22 -36.79 28.19
N ARG A 54 19.20 -36.90 27.27
CA ARG A 54 19.26 -38.01 26.31
C ARG A 54 19.65 -39.35 26.95
N ASN A 55 20.52 -39.34 27.97
CA ASN A 55 20.98 -40.58 28.61
C ASN A 55 19.90 -41.21 29.50
N CYS A 56 19.09 -40.39 30.17
CA CYS A 56 18.10 -40.88 31.14
C CYS A 56 16.66 -40.84 30.62
N GLN A 57 16.42 -40.27 29.44
CA GLN A 57 15.08 -40.04 28.86
C GLN A 57 14.10 -39.30 29.82
N CYS A 58 14.64 -38.44 30.70
CA CYS A 58 13.88 -37.69 31.69
C CYS A 58 13.65 -36.24 31.26
N PHE A 59 12.54 -35.67 31.72
CA PHE A 59 12.23 -34.24 31.62
C PHE A 59 12.46 -33.54 32.95
N LEU A 60 12.96 -32.31 32.91
CA LEU A 60 13.14 -31.47 34.09
C LEU A 60 11.82 -30.78 34.48
N LEU A 61 11.34 -31.06 35.68
CA LEU A 61 10.31 -30.28 36.37
C LEU A 61 11.00 -29.17 37.18
N PRO A 62 10.65 -27.89 36.96
CA PRO A 62 11.15 -26.79 37.78
C PRO A 62 10.74 -26.99 39.25
N PRO A 63 11.61 -26.76 40.25
CA PRO A 63 12.92 -26.10 40.16
C PRO A 63 14.14 -27.00 39.84
N SER A 64 14.15 -28.30 40.18
CA SER A 64 15.33 -29.17 39.94
C SER A 64 15.03 -30.69 39.86
N ALA A 65 13.76 -31.10 39.79
CA ALA A 65 13.38 -32.52 39.83
C ALA A 65 13.32 -33.14 38.42
N TRP A 66 13.79 -34.38 38.25
CA TRP A 66 13.73 -35.10 36.97
C TRP A 66 12.69 -36.21 37.01
N THR A 67 11.81 -36.25 36.02
CA THR A 67 10.78 -37.28 35.91
C THR A 67 10.82 -37.96 34.55
N ILE A 68 10.75 -39.30 34.55
CA ILE A 68 10.56 -40.08 33.32
C ILE A 68 9.11 -39.87 32.85
N ALA A 69 8.94 -39.32 31.65
CA ALA A 69 7.63 -39.15 31.04
C ALA A 69 7.69 -39.61 29.58
N LYS A 70 6.81 -40.54 29.19
CA LYS A 70 6.66 -40.93 27.80
C LYS A 70 5.91 -39.83 27.03
N PRO A 71 6.25 -39.56 25.76
CA PRO A 71 5.50 -38.64 24.91
C PRO A 71 4.02 -39.07 24.86
N LYS A 72 3.09 -38.13 25.02
CA LYS A 72 1.61 -38.29 25.05
C LYS A 72 0.93 -38.59 26.40
N PHE A 73 1.65 -38.63 27.54
CA PHE A 73 1.02 -38.84 28.85
C PHE A 73 0.74 -37.55 29.63
N ALA A 74 -0.30 -37.56 30.47
CA ALA A 74 -0.75 -36.44 31.31
C ALA A 74 0.35 -35.79 32.16
N LYS A 75 1.35 -36.56 32.60
CA LYS A 75 2.50 -36.04 33.37
C LYS A 75 3.35 -35.04 32.59
N LEU A 76 3.52 -35.23 31.28
CA LEU A 76 4.25 -34.30 30.42
C LEU A 76 3.46 -32.99 30.21
N LEU A 77 2.13 -33.10 30.05
CA LEU A 77 1.24 -31.96 29.91
C LEU A 77 1.32 -31.05 31.14
N LEU A 78 1.35 -31.66 32.33
CA LEU A 78 1.48 -30.94 33.60
C LEU A 78 2.79 -30.13 33.69
N ILE A 79 3.90 -30.68 33.21
CA ILE A 79 5.20 -29.98 33.16
C ILE A 79 5.12 -28.77 32.23
N CYS A 80 4.44 -28.91 31.08
CA CYS A 80 4.23 -27.81 30.12
C CYS A 80 3.35 -26.69 30.71
N LEU A 81 2.25 -27.04 31.38
CA LEU A 81 1.34 -26.06 31.99
C LEU A 81 2.02 -25.29 33.12
N LYS A 82 2.79 -25.96 33.98
CA LYS A 82 3.55 -25.32 35.08
C LYS A 82 4.64 -24.33 34.61
N LYS A 83 5.08 -24.41 33.35
CA LYS A 83 6.07 -23.50 32.77
C LYS A 83 5.45 -22.19 32.27
N LEU A 84 4.15 -22.15 32.01
CA LEU A 84 3.45 -20.96 31.53
C LEU A 84 3.01 -20.11 32.74
N LYS A 85 3.80 -19.08 33.06
CA LYS A 85 3.67 -18.25 34.28
C LYS A 85 2.37 -17.44 34.40
N SER A 86 1.56 -17.35 33.35
CA SER A 86 0.41 -16.42 33.26
C SER A 86 -0.96 -17.13 33.16
N LEU A 87 -1.05 -18.42 33.51
CA LEU A 87 -2.28 -19.21 33.36
C LEU A 87 -3.30 -19.03 34.49
N ASP A 88 -2.92 -18.44 35.63
CA ASP A 88 -3.80 -18.31 36.80
C ASP A 88 -5.04 -17.43 36.53
N LYS A 89 -4.98 -16.57 35.50
CA LYS A 89 -6.08 -15.67 35.10
C LYS A 89 -7.07 -16.29 34.12
N VAL A 90 -6.82 -17.50 33.64
CA VAL A 90 -7.59 -18.13 32.56
C VAL A 90 -8.08 -19.50 32.99
N GLN A 91 -9.39 -19.71 32.96
CA GLN A 91 -9.97 -21.03 33.17
C GLN A 91 -9.77 -21.88 31.91
N LEU A 92 -8.89 -22.88 32.02
CA LEU A 92 -8.67 -23.87 30.97
C LEU A 92 -9.77 -24.91 31.02
N THR A 93 -10.41 -25.18 29.88
CA THR A 93 -11.45 -26.21 29.77
C THR A 93 -10.82 -27.53 29.40
N GLU A 94 -9.87 -27.50 28.47
CA GLU A 94 -9.21 -28.70 27.98
C GLU A 94 -7.81 -28.38 27.44
N ALA A 95 -6.91 -29.37 27.50
CA ALA A 95 -5.54 -29.24 27.03
C ALA A 95 -5.05 -30.60 26.50
N HIS A 96 -4.57 -30.63 25.26
CA HIS A 96 -4.11 -31.86 24.61
C HIS A 96 -2.89 -31.63 23.72
N PHE A 97 -2.14 -32.70 23.46
CA PHE A 97 -0.96 -32.67 22.59
C PHE A 97 -1.35 -32.91 21.12
N ILE A 98 -0.72 -32.15 20.23
CA ILE A 98 -0.71 -32.48 18.79
C ILE A 98 0.51 -33.36 18.52
N TRP A 99 0.34 -34.43 17.73
CA TRP A 99 1.47 -35.26 17.30
C TRP A 99 2.48 -34.43 16.49
N THR A 100 3.72 -34.44 16.94
CA THR A 100 4.85 -33.84 16.23
C THR A 100 5.85 -34.94 15.90
N GLU A 101 6.58 -34.75 14.80
CA GLU A 101 7.55 -35.72 14.34
C GLU A 101 8.69 -35.88 15.38
N PRO A 102 9.08 -37.11 15.76
CA PRO A 102 9.99 -37.36 16.89
C PRO A 102 11.36 -36.68 16.79
N HIS A 103 11.81 -36.37 15.57
CA HIS A 103 13.13 -35.77 15.32
C HIS A 103 13.13 -34.24 15.50
N SER A 104 11.95 -33.61 15.45
CA SER A 104 11.82 -32.15 15.49
C SER A 104 12.12 -31.54 16.87
N LYS A 105 12.13 -32.34 17.95
CA LYS A 105 12.27 -31.89 19.35
C LYS A 105 11.27 -30.79 19.78
N HIS A 106 10.22 -30.55 19.01
CA HIS A 106 9.17 -29.61 19.34
C HIS A 106 7.94 -30.36 19.86
N LEU A 107 7.34 -29.85 20.93
CA LEU A 107 6.05 -30.31 21.45
C LEU A 107 5.03 -29.20 21.23
N ARG A 108 3.89 -29.52 20.61
CA ARG A 108 2.78 -28.58 20.42
C ARG A 108 1.63 -28.98 21.34
N VAL A 109 1.18 -28.03 22.16
CA VAL A 109 0.03 -28.19 23.06
C VAL A 109 -1.05 -27.23 22.61
N VAL A 110 -2.27 -27.75 22.44
CA VAL A 110 -3.46 -26.93 22.25
C VAL A 110 -4.11 -26.76 23.61
N LEU A 111 -4.34 -25.51 23.97
CA LEU A 111 -5.13 -25.14 25.14
C LEU A 111 -6.47 -24.61 24.62
N THR A 112 -7.56 -25.26 25.00
CA THR A 112 -8.91 -24.78 24.75
C THR A 112 -9.41 -24.09 26.01
N ASN A 113 -9.59 -22.78 25.88
CA ASN A 113 -10.18 -21.95 26.92
C ASN A 113 -11.63 -21.71 26.52
N THR A 114 -12.59 -21.96 27.40
CA THR A 114 -13.94 -21.43 27.25
C THR A 114 -13.89 -19.94 27.54
N ILE A 115 -13.69 -19.16 26.49
CA ILE A 115 -13.84 -17.71 26.47
C ILE A 115 -14.66 -17.35 25.22
N LEU A 116 -15.65 -16.49 25.40
CA LEU A 116 -16.57 -15.96 24.38
C LEU A 116 -15.84 -15.36 23.15
N LYS A 117 -15.58 -16.19 22.13
CA LYS A 117 -15.58 -15.98 20.65
C LYS A 117 -15.12 -14.62 20.03
N GLN A 118 -13.85 -14.48 19.56
CA GLN A 118 -13.45 -13.68 18.36
C GLN A 118 -11.93 -13.65 18.02
N SER A 119 -11.46 -13.96 16.79
CA SER A 119 -10.05 -13.61 16.39
C SER A 119 -9.64 -13.49 14.90
N SER A 120 -10.34 -14.01 13.88
CA SER A 120 -9.78 -14.01 12.50
C SER A 120 -10.14 -12.82 11.61
N CYS A 121 -11.33 -12.22 11.73
CA CYS A 121 -11.73 -11.10 10.85
C CYS A 121 -11.02 -9.76 11.17
N SER A 122 -10.44 -9.63 12.36
CA SER A 122 -9.80 -8.39 12.79
C SER A 122 -8.51 -8.07 12.04
N HIS A 123 -7.79 -9.05 11.50
CA HIS A 123 -6.51 -8.84 10.82
C HIS A 123 -6.68 -8.29 9.41
N ALA A 124 -7.63 -8.83 8.64
CA ALA A 124 -7.93 -8.36 7.29
C ALA A 124 -8.41 -6.90 7.31
N ILE A 125 -9.28 -6.55 8.26
CA ILE A 125 -9.77 -5.18 8.43
C ILE A 125 -8.64 -4.22 8.82
N LYS A 126 -7.71 -4.65 9.68
CA LYS A 126 -6.52 -3.84 10.03
C LYS A 126 -5.60 -3.61 8.82
N MET A 127 -5.42 -4.63 7.98
CA MET A 127 -4.62 -4.51 6.76
C MET A 127 -5.27 -3.58 5.72
N VAL A 128 -6.59 -3.67 5.55
CA VAL A 128 -7.34 -2.74 4.70
C VAL A 128 -7.19 -1.30 5.19
N LYS A 129 -7.33 -1.07 6.51
CA LYS A 129 -7.12 0.26 7.10
C LYS A 129 -5.70 0.78 6.88
N PHE A 130 -4.70 -0.07 7.08
CA PHE A 130 -3.31 0.27 6.79
C PHE A 130 -3.10 0.68 5.33
N LEU A 131 -3.70 -0.04 4.38
CA LEU A 131 -3.59 0.30 2.96
C LEU A 131 -4.28 1.63 2.63
N GLN A 132 -5.42 1.93 3.25
CA GLN A 132 -6.11 3.22 3.13
C GLN A 132 -5.30 4.41 3.68
N ASP A 133 -4.46 4.17 4.69
CA ASP A 133 -3.61 5.22 5.27
C ASP A 133 -2.37 5.52 4.40
N VAL A 134 -1.84 4.52 3.69
CA VAL A 134 -0.59 4.64 2.93
C VAL A 134 -0.82 5.00 1.45
N VAL A 135 -1.88 4.49 0.83
CA VAL A 135 -2.12 4.56 -0.62
C VAL A 135 -3.59 4.90 -0.88
N PRO A 136 -3.92 5.68 -1.93
CA PRO A 136 -5.30 5.96 -2.24
C PRO A 136 -5.91 4.71 -2.90
N VAL A 137 -6.79 4.02 -2.17
CA VAL A 137 -7.40 2.75 -2.61
C VAL A 137 -8.92 2.79 -2.55
N HIS A 138 -9.55 2.22 -3.57
CA HIS A 138 -10.98 1.90 -3.55
C HIS A 138 -11.18 0.51 -2.95
N THR A 139 -11.86 0.45 -1.81
CA THR A 139 -12.14 -0.81 -1.13
C THR A 139 -13.61 -1.19 -1.30
N LYS A 140 -13.88 -2.43 -1.71
CA LYS A 140 -15.22 -3.05 -1.72
C LYS A 140 -15.18 -4.31 -0.85
N SER A 141 -16.15 -4.49 0.04
CA SER A 141 -16.27 -5.69 0.88
C SER A 141 -17.51 -6.49 0.50
N SER A 142 -17.38 -7.81 0.43
CA SER A 142 -18.51 -8.74 0.23
C SER A 142 -18.50 -9.86 1.27
N GLU A 143 -19.70 -10.34 1.58
CA GLU A 143 -19.92 -11.39 2.58
C GLU A 143 -20.72 -12.52 1.95
N GLN A 144 -20.23 -13.74 2.08
CA GLN A 144 -20.91 -14.93 1.57
C GLN A 144 -21.15 -15.90 2.73
N ILE A 145 -22.40 -16.32 2.92
CA ILE A 145 -22.74 -17.32 3.94
C ILE A 145 -22.26 -18.70 3.45
N ILE A 146 -21.43 -19.37 4.25
CA ILE A 146 -20.97 -20.73 3.97
C ILE A 146 -21.92 -21.75 4.59
N SER A 147 -22.37 -21.49 5.82
CA SER A 147 -23.27 -22.39 6.54
C SER A 147 -24.04 -21.66 7.63
N SER A 148 -25.32 -21.97 7.80
CA SER A 148 -26.15 -21.49 8.92
C SER A 148 -26.67 -22.68 9.72
N ASN A 149 -26.34 -22.75 11.01
CA ASN A 149 -26.88 -23.76 11.91
C ASN A 149 -28.07 -23.17 12.69
N MET A 150 -29.29 -23.70 12.44
CA MET A 150 -30.54 -23.19 13.00
C MET A 150 -30.73 -23.50 14.50
N HIS A 151 -30.16 -24.60 14.98
CA HIS A 151 -30.29 -24.97 16.39
C HIS A 151 -29.36 -24.16 17.29
N SER A 152 -28.15 -23.85 16.81
CA SER A 152 -27.17 -23.05 17.54
C SER A 152 -27.18 -21.57 17.17
N ASN A 153 -28.02 -21.15 16.21
CA ASN A 153 -28.08 -19.81 15.64
C ASN A 153 -26.69 -19.21 15.33
N ILE A 154 -25.81 -20.01 14.72
CA ILE A 154 -24.45 -19.61 14.33
C ILE A 154 -24.33 -19.76 12.81
N ALA A 155 -24.00 -18.67 12.14
CA ALA A 155 -23.67 -18.66 10.73
C ALA A 155 -22.16 -18.42 10.52
N ASN A 156 -21.57 -19.15 9.58
CA ASN A 156 -20.20 -18.98 9.12
C ASN A 156 -20.22 -18.17 7.83
N PHE A 157 -19.49 -17.06 7.82
CA PHE A 157 -19.40 -16.16 6.68
C PHE A 157 -17.97 -16.15 6.13
N LYS A 158 -17.86 -16.11 4.80
CA LYS A 158 -16.64 -15.80 4.07
C LYS A 158 -16.66 -14.31 3.72
N PHE A 159 -15.70 -13.57 4.25
CA PHE A 159 -15.51 -12.15 3.92
C PHE A 159 -14.47 -12.03 2.82
N THR A 160 -14.78 -11.30 1.76
CA THR A 160 -13.84 -10.99 0.68
C THR A 160 -13.69 -9.47 0.58
N TYR A 161 -12.44 -8.99 0.54
CA TYR A 161 -12.12 -7.58 0.36
C TYR A 161 -11.44 -7.40 -0.99
N SER A 162 -12.06 -6.62 -1.88
CA SER A 162 -11.49 -6.21 -3.15
C SER A 162 -10.90 -4.81 -2.98
N ILE A 163 -9.61 -4.67 -3.26
CA ILE A 163 -8.88 -3.41 -3.15
C ILE A 163 -8.37 -3.05 -4.53
N GLU A 164 -8.85 -1.93 -5.07
CA GLU A 164 -8.43 -1.37 -6.34
C GLU A 164 -7.52 -0.16 -6.05
N ILE A 165 -6.25 -0.24 -6.45
CA ILE A 165 -5.29 0.86 -6.33
C ILE A 165 -5.47 1.79 -7.54
N ILE A 166 -5.37 3.11 -7.32
CA ILE A 166 -5.42 4.08 -8.42
C ILE A 166 -4.18 3.92 -9.31
N LEU A 167 -4.39 3.91 -10.64
CA LEU A 167 -3.36 3.71 -11.65
C LEU A 167 -2.60 5.00 -12.00
N ILE A 168 -2.12 5.72 -10.98
CA ILE A 168 -1.27 6.90 -11.16
C ILE A 168 0.04 6.60 -10.47
N CYS A 169 1.15 6.80 -11.19
CA CYS A 169 2.49 6.71 -10.63
C CYS A 169 3.09 8.09 -10.36
N LYS A 170 4.18 8.09 -9.60
CA LYS A 170 5.00 9.27 -9.42
C LYS A 170 5.61 9.65 -10.77
N ASP A 171 5.70 10.95 -11.03
CA ASP A 171 6.27 11.55 -12.24
C ASP A 171 5.40 11.36 -13.50
N ASP A 172 4.21 10.78 -13.39
CA ASP A 172 3.27 10.69 -14.50
C ASP A 172 2.64 12.05 -14.84
N LEU A 173 2.35 12.23 -16.12
CA LEU A 173 1.60 13.38 -16.61
C LEU A 173 0.12 13.06 -16.54
N VAL A 174 -0.66 14.02 -16.04
CA VAL A 174 -2.09 13.90 -15.81
C VAL A 174 -2.81 15.02 -16.53
N LEU A 175 -3.97 14.68 -17.07
CA LEU A 175 -4.88 15.66 -17.65
C LEU A 175 -6.20 15.67 -16.89
N ILE A 176 -6.50 16.79 -16.22
CA ILE A 176 -7.77 16.95 -15.50
C ILE A 176 -8.88 17.36 -16.49
N PRO A 177 -10.06 16.69 -16.46
CA PRO A 177 -11.23 17.14 -17.20
C PRO A 177 -11.63 18.59 -16.84
N LEU A 178 -11.93 19.41 -17.85
CA LEU A 178 -12.23 20.84 -17.69
C LEU A 178 -13.35 21.16 -16.68
N LYS A 179 -14.30 20.24 -16.47
CA LYS A 179 -15.37 20.39 -15.48
C LYS A 179 -14.84 20.31 -14.04
N GLN A 180 -13.96 19.35 -13.77
CA GLN A 180 -13.32 19.19 -12.47
C GLN A 180 -12.30 20.30 -12.23
N ALA A 181 -11.56 20.69 -13.27
CA ALA A 181 -10.66 21.83 -13.25
C ALA A 181 -11.38 23.09 -12.76
N LYS A 182 -12.54 23.44 -13.33
CA LYS A 182 -13.30 24.63 -12.90
C LYS A 182 -13.72 24.59 -11.42
N TYR A 183 -14.10 23.42 -10.91
CA TYR A 183 -14.49 23.23 -9.52
C TYR A 183 -13.29 23.35 -8.57
N LEU A 184 -12.17 22.70 -8.90
CA LEU A 184 -10.97 22.66 -8.07
C LEU A 184 -10.20 23.99 -8.09
N PHE A 185 -10.14 24.64 -9.25
CA PHE A 185 -9.31 25.82 -9.45
C PHE A 185 -9.98 27.14 -9.11
N ASN A 186 -11.31 27.13 -8.90
CA ASN A 186 -12.29 28.15 -8.47
C ASN A 186 -12.11 29.65 -8.88
N PHE A 187 -10.95 30.11 -9.32
CA PHE A 187 -10.63 31.50 -9.65
C PHE A 187 -9.41 31.70 -10.58
N SER A 188 -8.76 30.64 -11.12
CA SER A 188 -7.63 30.85 -12.05
C SER A 188 -7.69 29.97 -13.30
N ASN A 189 -7.32 30.58 -14.43
CA ASN A 189 -7.36 30.01 -15.77
C ASN A 189 -6.14 29.12 -16.00
N LEU A 190 -6.07 28.00 -15.26
CA LEU A 190 -4.92 27.09 -15.24
C LEU A 190 -4.90 26.13 -16.43
N SER A 191 -3.69 25.74 -16.82
CA SER A 191 -3.43 24.57 -17.65
C SER A 191 -3.96 23.31 -16.93
N PRO A 192 -4.80 22.48 -17.56
CA PRO A 192 -5.27 21.23 -16.97
C PRO A 192 -4.22 20.12 -16.96
N LEU A 193 -3.02 20.40 -17.48
CA LEU A 193 -1.88 19.50 -17.48
C LEU A 193 -1.11 19.64 -16.18
N LEU A 194 -1.04 18.55 -15.41
CA LEU A 194 -0.40 18.51 -14.12
C LEU A 194 0.55 17.32 -14.03
N ILE A 195 1.56 17.42 -13.18
CA ILE A 195 2.53 16.37 -12.91
C ILE A 195 2.28 15.81 -11.51
N CYS A 196 2.32 14.49 -11.38
CA CYS A 196 2.24 13.81 -10.09
C CYS A 196 3.59 13.85 -9.38
N THR A 197 3.68 14.54 -8.24
CA THR A 197 4.95 14.64 -7.49
C THR A 197 5.08 13.65 -6.36
N CYS A 198 4.00 13.42 -5.61
CA CYS A 198 3.96 12.38 -4.59
C CYS A 198 2.57 11.75 -4.49
N ILE A 199 2.59 10.45 -4.19
CA ILE A 199 1.40 9.64 -3.95
C ILE A 199 1.47 9.21 -2.49
N SER A 200 0.48 9.62 -1.72
CA SER A 200 0.27 9.24 -0.32
C SER A 200 -1.20 8.81 -0.18
N ASN A 201 -1.87 9.11 0.92
CA ASN A 201 -3.33 8.95 1.03
C ASN A 201 -4.09 9.79 -0.02
N SER A 202 -3.55 10.93 -0.43
CA SER A 202 -4.03 11.69 -1.59
C SER A 202 -2.92 11.84 -2.63
N VAL A 203 -3.34 12.04 -3.89
CA VAL A 203 -2.41 12.31 -5.00
C VAL A 203 -2.11 13.80 -5.02
N HIS A 204 -0.82 14.14 -4.95
CA HIS A 204 -0.34 15.51 -5.03
C HIS A 204 0.11 15.83 -6.45
N LEU A 205 -0.52 16.86 -7.01
CA LEU A 205 -0.29 17.33 -8.38
C LEU A 205 0.34 18.73 -8.33
N ILE A 206 1.24 19.00 -9.27
CA ILE A 206 1.84 20.32 -9.48
C ILE A 206 1.64 20.73 -10.93
N ASP A 207 1.27 21.99 -11.13
CA ASP A 207 1.35 22.62 -12.45
C ASP A 207 2.77 23.14 -12.72
N PRO A 208 3.44 22.70 -13.80
CA PRO A 208 4.78 23.17 -14.14
C PRO A 208 4.86 24.66 -14.49
N GLY A 209 3.74 25.30 -14.87
CA GLY A 209 3.70 26.73 -15.25
C GLY A 209 3.53 27.69 -14.07
N THR A 210 2.70 27.32 -13.09
CA THR A 210 2.30 28.21 -11.99
C THR A 210 2.78 27.78 -10.61
N LEU A 211 3.39 26.59 -10.47
CA LEU A 211 3.88 26.06 -9.19
C LEU A 211 2.79 25.90 -8.11
N GLN A 212 1.52 25.75 -8.50
CA GLN A 212 0.44 25.54 -7.54
C GLN A 212 0.22 24.03 -7.27
N TYR A 213 0.03 23.70 -6.00
CA TYR A 213 -0.21 22.34 -5.54
C TYR A 213 -1.71 22.03 -5.49
N TYR A 214 -2.07 20.86 -6.00
CA TYR A 214 -3.44 20.36 -6.01
C TYR A 214 -3.54 18.97 -5.43
N TRP A 215 -4.64 18.71 -4.73
CA TRP A 215 -5.07 17.37 -4.32
C TRP A 215 -6.31 16.99 -5.10
N CYS A 216 -6.34 15.77 -5.62
CA CYS A 216 -7.46 15.30 -6.43
C CYS A 216 -7.83 13.85 -6.10
N THR A 217 -9.09 13.53 -6.41
CA THR A 217 -9.65 12.19 -6.45
C THR A 217 -9.57 11.63 -7.88
N PRO A 218 -9.68 10.29 -8.09
CA PRO A 218 -9.03 9.60 -9.20
C PRO A 218 -9.46 10.04 -10.61
N PHE A 219 -8.48 10.08 -11.49
CA PHE A 219 -8.58 10.15 -12.95
C PHE A 219 -7.49 9.23 -13.54
N ASP A 220 -7.53 8.96 -14.84
CA ASP A 220 -6.51 8.16 -15.51
C ASP A 220 -5.26 9.00 -15.85
N SER A 221 -4.08 8.38 -15.81
CA SER A 221 -2.83 8.99 -16.25
C SER A 221 -2.87 9.33 -17.74
N PHE A 222 -2.37 10.50 -18.12
CA PHE A 222 -2.33 10.97 -19.50
C PHE A 222 -1.09 10.48 -20.27
N ALA A 223 0.08 10.50 -19.61
CA ALA A 223 1.30 9.90 -20.12
C ALA A 223 2.02 9.20 -18.96
N THR A 224 2.65 8.07 -19.24
CA THR A 224 3.31 7.26 -18.21
C THR A 224 4.81 7.54 -18.20
N ILE A 225 5.50 7.10 -17.16
CA ILE A 225 6.97 7.20 -17.06
C ILE A 225 7.74 6.60 -18.25
N MET A 226 7.13 5.71 -19.04
CA MET A 226 7.75 5.10 -20.22
C MET A 226 7.92 6.06 -21.39
N ASP A 227 7.11 7.12 -21.46
CA ASP A 227 7.14 8.11 -22.55
C ASP A 227 8.13 9.25 -22.29
N LEU A 228 8.93 9.16 -21.21
CA LEU A 228 9.94 10.15 -20.85
C LEU A 228 11.13 10.09 -21.80
N VAL A 229 11.50 11.25 -22.34
CA VAL A 229 12.65 11.44 -23.22
C VAL A 229 13.77 12.15 -22.47
N GLU A 230 15.02 11.78 -22.78
CA GLU A 230 16.21 12.43 -22.27
C GLU A 230 16.51 13.74 -23.00
N PHE A 231 16.84 14.74 -22.21
CA PHE A 231 17.09 16.10 -22.62
C PHE A 231 18.36 16.63 -21.97
N ILE A 232 19.08 17.50 -22.67
CA ILE A 232 20.28 18.18 -22.16
C ILE A 232 19.95 19.66 -21.99
N VAL A 233 20.24 20.16 -20.79
CA VAL A 233 20.00 21.56 -20.43
C VAL A 233 21.13 22.45 -20.96
N LEU A 234 20.78 23.45 -21.77
CA LEU A 234 21.73 24.41 -22.35
C LEU A 234 21.85 25.69 -21.53
N ASP A 235 20.72 26.26 -21.11
CA ASP A 235 20.65 27.48 -20.31
C ASP A 235 19.48 27.41 -19.31
N VAL A 236 19.65 28.05 -18.16
CA VAL A 236 18.67 28.08 -17.07
C VAL A 236 18.61 29.49 -16.48
N LYS A 237 17.51 30.18 -16.74
CA LYS A 237 17.21 31.51 -16.21
C LYS A 237 16.22 31.41 -15.05
N PRO A 238 16.66 31.58 -13.78
CA PRO A 238 15.79 31.51 -12.62
C PRO A 238 14.85 32.71 -12.52
N ASP A 239 13.58 32.42 -12.25
CA ASP A 239 12.58 33.40 -11.84
C ASP A 239 12.44 33.39 -10.32
N TYR A 240 13.27 34.18 -9.64
CA TYR A 240 13.32 34.20 -8.17
C TYR A 240 12.00 34.64 -7.51
N TRP A 241 11.12 35.34 -8.23
CA TRP A 241 9.83 35.82 -7.71
C TRP A 241 8.81 34.70 -7.46
N LYS A 242 8.98 33.54 -8.13
CA LYS A 242 8.08 32.39 -8.01
C LYS A 242 8.82 31.21 -7.38
N THR A 243 8.98 31.27 -6.06
CA THR A 243 9.58 30.21 -5.26
C THR A 243 8.54 29.62 -4.32
N GLN A 244 8.34 28.30 -4.37
CA GLN A 244 7.53 27.57 -3.40
C GLN A 244 8.36 26.46 -2.76
N ASP A 245 8.73 26.69 -1.49
CA ASP A 245 9.49 25.76 -0.66
C ASP A 245 10.75 25.23 -1.36
N LYS A 246 10.70 24.02 -1.92
CA LYS A 246 11.83 23.36 -2.62
C LYS A 246 11.89 23.64 -4.12
N PHE A 247 10.79 24.09 -4.73
CA PHE A 247 10.69 24.31 -6.16
C PHE A 247 10.82 25.78 -6.49
N VAL A 248 11.65 26.05 -7.49
CA VAL A 248 11.93 27.40 -7.98
C VAL A 248 11.64 27.37 -9.47
N MET A 249 10.87 28.36 -9.93
CA MET A 249 10.55 28.51 -11.34
C MET A 249 11.80 28.94 -12.12
N ALA A 250 11.97 28.40 -13.32
CA ALA A 250 12.98 28.87 -14.26
C ALA A 250 12.60 28.61 -15.71
N ASP A 251 13.06 29.52 -16.55
CA ASP A 251 13.03 29.38 -18.00
C ASP A 251 14.29 28.63 -18.43
N THR A 252 14.09 27.52 -19.12
CA THR A 252 15.18 26.64 -19.56
C THR A 252 15.19 26.49 -21.07
N GLN A 253 16.39 26.50 -21.62
CA GLN A 253 16.66 26.10 -22.99
C GLN A 253 17.21 24.68 -23.00
N VAL A 254 16.59 23.83 -23.80
CA VAL A 254 16.80 22.39 -23.74
C VAL A 254 16.84 21.81 -25.14
N VAL A 255 17.67 20.78 -25.34
CA VAL A 255 17.75 20.02 -26.59
C VAL A 255 17.62 18.53 -26.27
N VAL A 256 17.02 17.76 -27.18
CA VAL A 256 16.90 16.29 -27.05
C VAL A 256 18.30 15.67 -27.02
N ALA A 257 18.56 14.76 -26.08
CA ALA A 257 19.89 14.17 -25.90
C ALA A 257 20.39 13.41 -27.14
N SER A 258 19.49 12.80 -27.91
CA SER A 258 19.83 12.09 -29.15
C SER A 258 20.49 12.97 -30.22
N THR A 259 20.30 14.29 -30.17
CA THR A 259 20.94 15.25 -31.09
C THR A 259 22.45 15.33 -30.88
N PHE A 260 22.95 15.05 -29.67
CA PHE A 260 24.36 15.15 -29.31
C PHE A 260 25.07 13.80 -29.19
N CYS A 261 24.40 12.69 -29.55
CA CYS A 261 25.08 11.42 -29.76
C CYS A 261 25.62 11.40 -31.19
N PRO A 262 26.90 11.74 -31.46
CA PRO A 262 27.52 11.24 -32.66
C PRO A 262 27.47 9.72 -32.54
N SER A 263 27.20 9.03 -33.63
CA SER A 263 27.40 7.59 -33.77
C SER A 263 28.76 7.20 -33.17
N ALA A 264 28.75 6.76 -31.91
CA ALA A 264 29.91 6.22 -31.23
C ALA A 264 30.17 4.85 -31.87
N GLY A 265 30.96 4.86 -32.94
CA GLY A 265 31.34 3.68 -33.68
C GLY A 265 32.02 2.65 -32.78
N THR A 266 31.49 1.44 -32.79
CA THR A 266 32.31 0.24 -32.69
C THR A 266 31.77 -0.76 -33.71
N ALA A 267 32.70 -1.32 -34.45
CA ALA A 267 32.55 -2.22 -35.57
C ALA A 267 31.74 -3.49 -35.26
N ASP A 268 31.33 -4.13 -36.35
CA ASP A 268 30.78 -5.48 -36.47
C ASP A 268 29.32 -5.65 -36.04
N ASN A 269 28.41 -5.46 -37.00
CA ASN A 269 27.33 -6.40 -37.27
C ASN A 269 26.62 -6.01 -38.59
N ASP A 270 26.91 -6.80 -39.64
CA ASP A 270 26.11 -6.86 -40.86
C ASP A 270 24.68 -7.31 -40.51
N LYS A 271 23.78 -6.34 -40.30
CA LYS A 271 22.31 -6.40 -40.41
C LYS A 271 21.71 -5.14 -39.78
N MET A 272 21.73 -4.03 -40.50
CA MET A 272 20.92 -2.87 -40.12
C MET A 272 20.40 -2.19 -41.38
N MET A 273 19.07 -2.10 -41.48
CA MET A 273 18.39 -1.30 -42.49
C MET A 273 18.81 0.15 -42.34
N ASP A 274 19.21 0.75 -43.46
CA ASP A 274 19.44 2.19 -43.62
C ASP A 274 18.14 2.95 -43.31
N TYR A 275 17.94 3.33 -42.06
CA TYR A 275 17.05 4.44 -41.72
C TYR A 275 17.92 5.69 -41.78
N GLU A 276 17.93 6.34 -42.94
CA GLU A 276 18.56 7.64 -43.13
C GLU A 276 18.09 8.58 -42.02
N VAL A 277 19.02 8.97 -41.14
CA VAL A 277 18.80 10.08 -40.21
C VAL A 277 18.62 11.32 -41.09
N PRO A 278 17.44 11.95 -41.13
CA PRO A 278 17.24 13.09 -42.00
C PRO A 278 18.16 14.20 -41.51
N SER A 279 19.16 14.50 -42.33
CA SER A 279 20.19 15.53 -42.19
C SER A 279 19.61 16.95 -42.31
N SER A 280 18.44 17.17 -41.71
CA SER A 280 17.67 18.42 -41.71
C SER A 280 16.90 18.66 -40.41
N SER A 281 17.13 17.86 -39.36
CA SER A 281 16.73 18.27 -38.01
C SER A 281 17.75 19.29 -37.49
N THR A 282 17.48 20.56 -37.76
CA THR A 282 18.07 21.65 -36.98
C THR A 282 18.01 21.27 -35.52
N SER A 283 19.09 21.48 -34.77
CA SER A 283 19.12 21.35 -33.32
C SER A 283 18.03 22.26 -32.75
N GLN A 284 16.81 21.75 -32.62
CA GLN A 284 15.65 22.53 -32.20
C GLN A 284 15.84 22.82 -30.73
N ILE A 285 16.35 24.01 -30.44
CA ILE A 285 16.42 24.54 -29.09
C ILE A 285 14.99 24.80 -28.65
N CYS A 286 14.54 24.05 -27.67
CA CYS A 286 13.21 24.21 -27.10
C CYS A 286 13.28 25.09 -25.87
N HIS A 287 12.34 26.03 -25.77
CA HIS A 287 12.15 26.87 -24.60
C HIS A 287 11.06 26.27 -23.73
N THR A 288 11.32 26.06 -22.45
CA THR A 288 10.36 25.52 -21.50
C THR A 288 10.45 26.18 -20.15
N HIS A 289 9.31 26.20 -19.48
CA HIS A 289 9.17 26.58 -18.09
C HIS A 289 9.34 25.36 -17.20
N THR A 290 10.11 25.48 -16.12
CA THR A 290 10.44 24.36 -15.24
C THR A 290 10.38 24.77 -13.77
N TYR A 291 9.98 23.83 -12.93
CA TYR A 291 9.94 23.98 -11.46
C TYR A 291 11.20 23.43 -10.77
N LEU A 292 12.13 22.87 -11.54
CA LEU A 292 13.29 22.11 -11.06
C LEU A 292 14.55 22.97 -10.91
N ARG A 293 14.44 24.31 -10.95
CA ARG A 293 15.62 25.19 -10.96
C ARG A 293 16.62 24.92 -9.86
N SER A 294 16.15 24.61 -8.65
CA SER A 294 17.00 24.36 -7.47
C SER A 294 18.05 23.26 -7.70
N ILE A 295 17.74 22.27 -8.55
CA ILE A 295 18.60 21.11 -8.80
C ILE A 295 19.31 21.13 -10.15
N LEU A 296 18.89 22.01 -11.08
CA LEU A 296 19.40 22.05 -12.45
C LEU A 296 20.62 22.97 -12.59
N GLN A 297 21.63 22.47 -13.27
CA GLN A 297 22.82 23.17 -13.74
C GLN A 297 22.94 23.00 -15.26
N LEU A 298 23.81 23.81 -15.86
CA LEU A 298 24.09 23.74 -17.30
C LEU A 298 24.78 22.42 -17.64
N GLY A 299 24.37 21.78 -18.73
CA GLY A 299 24.91 20.50 -19.19
C GLY A 299 24.35 19.27 -18.46
N ASP A 300 23.42 19.45 -17.52
CA ASP A 300 22.74 18.33 -16.86
C ASP A 300 21.79 17.59 -17.82
N THR A 301 21.69 16.27 -17.63
CA THR A 301 20.68 15.44 -18.26
C THR A 301 19.37 15.45 -17.46
N VAL A 302 18.26 15.69 -18.13
CA VAL A 302 16.91 15.76 -17.55
C VAL A 302 15.94 14.88 -18.35
N MET A 303 14.95 14.32 -17.68
CA MET A 303 13.87 13.58 -18.30
C MET A 303 12.64 14.47 -18.41
N GLY A 304 11.98 14.43 -19.55
CA GLY A 304 10.76 15.19 -19.78
C GLY A 304 9.86 14.56 -20.84
N TYR A 305 8.63 15.06 -20.91
CA TYR A 305 7.69 14.70 -21.94
C TYR A 305 7.81 15.63 -23.13
N HIS A 306 7.87 15.07 -24.33
CA HIS A 306 7.80 15.83 -25.57
C HIS A 306 6.38 15.74 -26.15
N LEU A 307 5.56 16.76 -25.88
CA LEU A 307 4.13 16.73 -26.23
C LEU A 307 3.89 16.97 -27.71
N THR A 308 4.79 17.65 -28.42
CA THR A 308 4.66 17.92 -29.87
C THR A 308 4.77 16.65 -30.71
N ASN A 309 5.61 15.69 -30.30
CA ASN A 309 5.84 14.45 -31.03
C ASN A 309 4.97 13.28 -30.52
N ALA A 310 4.33 13.44 -29.36
CA ALA A 310 3.56 12.38 -28.74
C ALA A 310 2.10 12.38 -29.23
N ASN A 311 1.66 11.24 -29.76
CA ASN A 311 0.29 11.04 -30.22
C ASN A 311 -0.60 10.61 -29.05
N PHE A 312 -1.28 11.56 -28.42
CA PHE A 312 -2.19 11.26 -27.32
C PHE A 312 -3.60 10.94 -27.83
N HIS A 313 -4.14 9.80 -27.41
CA HIS A 313 -5.45 9.30 -27.85
C HIS A 313 -6.64 9.78 -26.99
N SER A 314 -6.46 10.73 -26.07
CA SER A 314 -7.54 11.10 -25.14
C SER A 314 -8.48 12.16 -25.72
N SER A 315 -9.79 11.94 -25.57
CA SER A 315 -10.85 12.88 -25.96
C SER A 315 -10.79 14.23 -25.21
N ASN A 316 -10.19 14.24 -24.02
CA ASN A 316 -10.01 15.44 -23.22
C ASN A 316 -8.99 16.42 -23.84
N VAL A 317 -7.98 15.92 -24.57
CA VAL A 317 -7.02 16.78 -25.28
C VAL A 317 -7.67 17.52 -26.44
N ALA A 318 -8.61 16.90 -27.15
CA ALA A 318 -9.31 17.56 -28.26
C ALA A 318 -10.15 18.77 -27.82
N LEU A 319 -10.57 18.77 -26.55
CA LEU A 319 -11.29 19.89 -25.92
C LEU A 319 -10.35 21.04 -25.47
N LEU A 320 -9.04 20.78 -25.43
CA LEU A 320 -8.02 21.76 -25.11
C LEU A 320 -7.53 22.44 -26.38
N GLY A 321 -7.70 23.76 -26.44
CA GLY A 321 -7.12 24.56 -27.51
C GLY A 321 -5.59 24.44 -27.51
N PRO A 322 -4.94 24.44 -28.70
CA PRO A 322 -3.50 24.21 -28.82
C PRO A 322 -2.62 25.27 -28.12
N GLY A 323 -3.19 26.43 -27.76
CA GLY A 323 -2.46 27.51 -27.08
C GLY A 323 -2.16 27.28 -25.60
N HIS A 324 -2.78 26.28 -24.95
CA HIS A 324 -2.60 26.00 -23.52
C HIS A 324 -1.66 24.81 -23.23
N ILE A 325 -1.19 24.12 -24.27
CA ILE A 325 -0.34 22.93 -24.13
C ILE A 325 1.12 23.34 -24.35
N PRO A 326 2.01 23.17 -23.37
CA PRO A 326 3.43 23.40 -23.56
C PRO A 326 4.04 22.34 -24.50
N ASN A 327 5.08 22.69 -25.25
CA ASN A 327 5.71 21.72 -26.16
C ASN A 327 6.47 20.63 -25.40
N ILE A 328 7.15 21.00 -24.32
CA ILE A 328 7.94 20.09 -23.49
C ILE A 328 7.70 20.39 -22.01
N ILE A 329 7.65 19.34 -21.21
CA ILE A 329 7.52 19.40 -19.75
C ILE A 329 8.68 18.62 -19.14
N LEU A 330 9.49 19.28 -18.32
CA LEU A 330 10.57 18.61 -17.59
C LEU A 330 10.06 18.08 -16.25
N VAL A 331 10.43 16.84 -15.93
CA VAL A 331 9.86 16.12 -14.77
C VAL A 331 10.91 15.80 -13.72
N LYS A 332 12.06 15.25 -14.13
CA LYS A 332 13.12 14.87 -13.18
C LYS A 332 14.51 15.03 -13.78
N LYS A 333 15.50 15.30 -12.93
CA LYS A 333 16.91 15.24 -13.30
C LYS A 333 17.37 13.79 -13.38
N ALA A 334 18.03 13.41 -14.47
CA ALA A 334 18.72 12.13 -14.59
C ALA A 334 20.15 12.30 -14.07
N TYR A 335 20.54 11.49 -13.09
CA TYR A 335 21.92 11.48 -12.61
C TYR A 335 22.72 10.41 -13.37
N PRO A 336 23.95 10.71 -13.80
CA PRO A 336 24.79 9.70 -14.43
C PRO A 336 25.05 8.56 -13.44
N ASN A 337 24.73 7.34 -13.85
CA ASN A 337 24.94 6.14 -13.04
C ASN A 337 26.45 5.92 -12.81
N HIS A 338 26.94 6.36 -11.65
CA HIS A 338 28.34 6.22 -11.23
C HIS A 338 28.84 4.77 -11.09
N ARG A 339 27.97 3.77 -11.30
CA ARG A 339 28.24 2.33 -11.10
C ARG A 339 28.73 1.55 -12.33
N LYS A 340 28.85 2.14 -13.52
CA LYS A 340 29.40 1.45 -14.71
C LYS A 340 30.92 1.54 -14.83
N LYS A 341 31.67 1.10 -13.80
CA LYS A 341 33.15 1.07 -13.87
C LYS A 341 33.82 -0.22 -13.38
N SER A 342 33.11 -1.36 -13.35
CA SER A 342 33.67 -2.62 -12.88
C SER A 342 33.43 -3.85 -13.76
N GLU A 343 33.17 -3.70 -15.06
CA GLU A 343 33.13 -4.82 -16.01
C GLU A 343 33.86 -4.47 -17.31
N ALA A 344 35.13 -4.14 -17.16
CA ALA A 344 36.09 -4.10 -18.27
C ALA A 344 37.43 -4.62 -17.77
N HIS A 345 37.46 -5.91 -17.40
CA HIS A 345 38.66 -6.74 -17.40
C HIS A 345 38.24 -8.21 -17.30
N THR A 346 38.16 -8.87 -18.45
CA THR A 346 38.66 -10.24 -18.63
C THR A 346 39.11 -10.40 -20.06
#